data_AF-A0A2E9QIJ9-F1
#
_entry.id   AF-A0A2E9QIJ9-F1
#
_cell.length_a   1.000
_cell.length_b   1.000
_cell.length_c   1.000
_cell.angle_alpha   90.00
_cell.angle_beta   90.00
_cell.angle_gamma   90.00
#
_symmetry.space_group_name_H-M   'P 1'
#
loop_
_entity.id
_entity.type
_entity.pdbx_description
1 polymer ?
#
loop_
_entity_poly.entity_id
_entity_poly.type
_entity_poly.pdbx_seq_one_letter_code
_entity_poly.pdbx_strand_id
1 'polypeptide(L)' 'MNLTQEIIKGNTTALGKGITLIESRLPEDEIKAQDLLASCLPKSGKSIRIGITGVPGVGKSAFIETAIRTRLSISCR' A
#
# COMPACT_ATOMS: atom_id res chain seq x y z
N MET A 1 -4.58 4.48 -20.23
CA MET A 1 -4.86 5.21 -18.98
C MET A 1 -3.65 5.05 -18.07
N ASN A 2 -2.99 6.14 -17.67
CA ASN A 2 -1.79 6.07 -16.83
C ASN A 2 -2.17 5.69 -15.39
N LEU A 3 -2.19 4.39 -15.08
CA LEU A 3 -2.46 3.83 -13.74
C LEU A 3 -1.67 4.57 -12.65
N THR A 4 -0.41 4.87 -12.91
CA THR A 4 0.47 5.62 -12.00
C THR A 4 -0.09 6.99 -11.60
N GLN A 5 -0.68 7.75 -12.53
CA GLN A 5 -1.23 9.07 -12.23
C GLN A 5 -2.44 8.98 -11.30
N GLU A 6 -3.30 7.98 -11.51
CA GLU A 6 -4.48 7.76 -10.67
C GLU A 6 -4.08 7.26 -9.27
N ILE A 7 -3.06 6.42 -9.16
CA ILE A 7 -2.49 5.99 -7.88
C ILE A 7 -1.96 7.21 -7.10
N ILE A 8 -1.22 8.10 -7.77
CA ILE A 8 -0.67 9.31 -7.18
C ILE A 8 -1.75 10.27 -6.69
N LYS A 9 -2.89 10.34 -7.38
CA LYS A 9 -4.05 11.14 -6.95
C LYS A 9 -4.82 10.52 -5.77
N GLY A 10 -4.43 9.34 -5.30
CA GLY A 10 -5.11 8.65 -4.20
C GLY A 10 -6.34 7.84 -4.62
N ASN A 11 -6.45 7.46 -5.89
CA ASN A 11 -7.56 6.63 -6.37
C ASN A 11 -7.39 5.17 -5.90
N THR A 12 -8.23 4.74 -4.96
CA THR A 12 -8.18 3.39 -4.35
C THR A 12 -8.45 2.28 -5.36
N THR A 13 -9.31 2.50 -6.36
CA THR A 13 -9.59 1.54 -7.43
C THR A 13 -8.37 1.33 -8.33
N ALA A 14 -7.66 2.42 -8.65
CA ALA A 14 -6.41 2.34 -9.42
C ALA A 14 -5.30 1.64 -8.61
N LEU A 15 -5.23 1.89 -7.31
CA LEU A 15 -4.30 1.22 -6.39
C LEU A 15 -4.57 -0.30 -6.36
N GLY A 16 -5.83 -0.72 -6.20
CA GLY A 16 -6.20 -2.14 -6.22
C GLY A 16 -5.77 -2.83 -7.52
N LYS A 17 -6.04 -2.20 -8.68
CA LYS A 17 -5.58 -2.70 -9.98
C LYS A 17 -4.06 -2.81 -10.08
N GLY A 18 -3.33 -1.83 -9.54
CA GLY A 18 -1.87 -1.84 -9.49
C GLY A 18 -1.32 -2.97 -8.62
N ILE A 19 -1.93 -3.24 -7.46
CA ILE A 19 -1.56 -4.36 -6.58
C ILE A 19 -1.81 -5.69 -7.30
N THR A 20 -2.98 -5.87 -7.91
CA THR A 20 -3.30 -7.08 -8.67
C THR A 20 -2.33 -7.30 -9.83
N LEU A 21 -1.92 -6.23 -10.54
CA LEU A 21 -0.92 -6.32 -11.60
C LEU A 21 0.44 -6.80 -11.07
N ILE A 22 0.85 -6.33 -9.89
CA ILE A 22 2.12 -6.72 -9.24
C ILE A 22 2.06 -8.14 -8.69
N GLU A 23 0.90 -8.58 -8.18
CA GLU A 23 0.67 -9.94 -7.67
C GLU A 23 0.41 -10.97 -8.78
N SER A 24 0.17 -10.51 -10.02
CA SER A 24 -0.05 -11.36 -11.19
C SER A 24 1.19 -12.22 -11.46
N ARG A 25 0.95 -13.49 -11.81
CA ARG A 25 2.00 -14.44 -12.21
C ARG A 25 2.13 -14.59 -13.72
N LEU A 26 1.39 -13.79 -14.51
CA LEU A 26 1.48 -13.81 -15.96
C LEU A 26 2.78 -13.14 -16.42
N PRO A 27 3.57 -13.76 -17.32
CA PRO A 27 4.82 -13.17 -17.83
C PRO A 27 4.61 -11.82 -18.54
N GLU A 28 3.45 -11.64 -19.18
CA GLU A 28 3.09 -10.41 -19.90
C GLU A 28 2.84 -9.22 -18.97
N ASP A 29 2.52 -9.50 -17.70
CA ASP A 29 2.26 -8.48 -16.69
C ASP A 29 3.54 -8.05 -15.96
N GLU A 30 4.58 -8.88 -15.97
CA GLU A 30 5.83 -8.63 -15.26
C GLU A 30 6.50 -7.31 -15.69
N ILE A 31 6.56 -7.07 -17.01
CA ILE A 31 7.12 -5.85 -17.58
C ILE A 31 6.29 -4.63 -17.14
N LYS A 32 4.96 -4.73 -17.24
CA LYS A 32 4.04 -3.64 -16.85
C LYS A 32 4.11 -3.36 -15.35
N ALA A 33 4.27 -4.38 -14.53
CA ALA A 33 4.41 -4.26 -13.08
C ALA A 33 5.73 -3.57 -12.71
N GLN A 34 6.84 -3.94 -13.36
CA GLN A 34 8.14 -3.29 -13.17
C GLN A 34 8.10 -1.81 -13.56
N ASP A 35 7.50 -1.48 -14.71
CA ASP A 35 7.34 -0.08 -15.17
C ASP A 35 6.48 0.74 -14.19
N LEU A 36 5.40 0.14 -13.69
CA LEU A 36 4.52 0.77 -12.71
C LEU A 36 5.27 1.02 -11.39
N LEU A 37 6.05 0.05 -10.91
CA LEU A 37 6.87 0.18 -9.70
C LEU A 37 7.94 1.26 -9.86
N ALA A 38 8.69 1.25 -10.97
CA ALA A 38 9.71 2.24 -11.29
C ALA A 38 9.14 3.67 -11.27
N SER A 39 7.94 3.83 -11.82
CA SER A 39 7.27 5.13 -11.87
C SER A 39 6.71 5.58 -10.50
N CYS A 40 6.41 4.64 -9.60
CA CYS A 40 5.90 4.93 -8.24
C CYS A 40 7.03 5.15 -7.20
N LEU A 41 8.19 4.53 -7.38
CA LEU A 41 9.35 4.62 -6.49
C LEU A 41 9.74 6.06 -6.08
N PRO A 42 9.84 7.07 -6.97
CA PRO A 42 10.26 8.42 -6.57
C PRO A 42 9.25 9.14 -5.65
N LYS A 43 8.01 8.65 -5.56
CA LYS A 43 6.99 9.18 -4.64
C LYS A 43 6.81 8.33 -3.38
N SER A 44 7.53 7.22 -3.27
CA SER A 44 7.55 6.36 -2.10
C SER A 44 8.38 6.95 -0.95
N GLY A 45 8.18 6.45 0.26
CA GLY A 45 9.00 6.80 1.43
C GLY A 45 8.40 7.86 2.37
N LYS A 46 7.31 8.54 1.98
CA LYS A 46 6.55 9.44 2.87
C LYS A 46 5.53 8.69 3.73
N SER A 47 5.95 7.63 4.42
CA SER A 47 5.07 6.86 5.32
C SER A 47 5.82 6.26 6.50
N ILE A 48 5.13 6.15 7.64
CA ILE A 48 5.63 5.45 8.82
C ILE A 48 5.23 3.98 8.69
N ARG A 49 6.20 3.07 8.73
CA ARG A 49 5.98 1.62 8.65
C ARG A 49 6.17 1.01 10.03
N ILE A 50 5.11 0.50 10.63
CA ILE A 50 5.12 -0.12 11.96
C ILE A 50 4.83 -1.61 11.80
N GLY A 51 5.81 -2.46 12.14
CA GLY A 51 5.61 -3.91 12.20
C GLY A 51 5.07 -4.34 13.56
N ILE A 52 3.93 -5.02 13.59
CA ILE A 52 3.30 -5.51 14.82
C ILE A 52 3.36 -7.04 14.83
N THR A 53 4.08 -7.59 15.80
CA THR A 53 4.25 -9.05 15.99
C THR A 53 3.77 -9.49 17.38
N GLY A 54 3.70 -10.79 17.62
CA GLY A 54 3.24 -11.40 18.87
C GLY A 54 2.77 -12.85 18.68
N VAL A 55 2.35 -13.50 19.76
CA VAL A 55 1.77 -14.85 19.68
C VAL A 55 0.30 -14.80 19.21
N PRO A 56 -0.24 -15.85 18.56
CA PRO A 56 -1.66 -15.92 18.23
C PRO A 56 -2.52 -15.83 19.51
N GLY A 57 -3.60 -15.06 19.48
CA GLY A 57 -4.49 -14.88 20.64
C GLY A 57 -4.16 -13.71 21.58
N VAL A 58 -3.02 -13.01 21.44
CA VAL A 58 -2.63 -11.87 22.30
C VAL A 58 -3.43 -10.57 22.05
N GLY A 59 -4.45 -10.61 21.19
CA GLY A 59 -5.28 -9.43 20.90
C GLY A 59 -4.63 -8.39 19.97
N LYS A 60 -3.68 -8.78 19.12
CA LYS A 60 -3.01 -7.84 18.18
C LYS A 60 -3.97 -7.05 17.30
N SER A 61 -5.03 -7.69 16.81
CA SER A 61 -6.03 -7.03 15.96
C SER A 61 -6.77 -5.94 16.74
N ALA A 62 -7.14 -6.20 17.99
CA ALA A 62 -7.78 -5.21 18.88
C ALA A 62 -6.83 -4.05 19.22
N PHE A 63 -5.54 -4.35 19.40
CA PHE A 63 -4.51 -3.33 19.60
C PHE A 63 -4.33 -2.46 18.36
N ILE A 64 -4.26 -3.04 17.16
CA ILE A 64 -4.14 -2.32 15.89
C ILE A 64 -5.32 -1.37 15.70
N GLU A 65 -6.54 -1.86 15.88
CA GLU A 65 -7.76 -1.06 15.75
C GLU A 65 -7.74 0.14 16.71
N THR A 66 -7.43 -0.11 17.98
CA THR A 66 -7.39 0.94 19.01
C THR A 66 -6.26 1.93 18.77
N ALA A 67 -5.05 1.46 18.42
CA ALA A 67 -3.88 2.29 18.18
C ALA A 67 -4.07 3.22 16.97
N ILE A 68 -4.61 2.70 15.87
CA ILE A 68 -4.94 3.49 14.68
C ILE A 68 -6.01 4.53 15.01
N ARG A 69 -7.07 4.15 15.74
CA ARG A 69 -8.18 5.05 16.08
C ARG A 69 -7.78 6.19 17.01
N THR A 70 -6.83 5.96 17.92
CA THR A 70 -6.56 6.88 19.03
C THR A 70 -5.47 7.91 18.73
N ARG A 71 -4.57 7.68 17.76
CA ARG A 71 -3.36 8.53 17.63
C ARG A 71 -2.81 8.80 16.23
N LEU A 72 -3.38 8.22 15.18
CA LEU A 72 -2.92 8.42 13.79
C LEU A 72 -3.71 9.49 13.00
N SER A 73 -4.51 10.31 13.69
CA SER A 73 -5.16 11.50 13.12
C SER A 73 -4.20 12.67 12.84
N ILE A 74 -2.90 12.51 13.07
CA ILE A 74 -1.88 13.53 12.86
C ILE A 74 -0.89 13.02 11.81
N SER A 75 -0.77 13.77 10.71
CA SER A 75 0.22 13.58 9.63
C SER A 75 -0.14 12.63 8.48
N CYS A 76 -1.35 12.79 7.91
CA CYS A 76 -1.64 12.38 6.53
C CYS A 76 -2.33 13.53 5.74
N ARG A 77 -1.92 14.77 6.00
CA ARG A 77 -2.10 15.90 5.07
C ARG A 77 -0.78 16.18 4.39
#